data_AF-A0A4Q8R678-F1
#
_entry.id   AF-A0A4Q8R678-F1
#
_cell.length_a   1.000
_cell.length_b   1.000
_cell.length_c   1.000
_cell.angle_alpha   90.00
_cell.angle_beta   90.00
_cell.angle_gamma   90.00
#
_symmetry.space_group_name_H-M   'P 1'
#
loop_
_entity.id
_entity.type
_entity.pdbx_description
1 polymer ?
#
loop_
_entity_poly.entity_id
_entity_poly.type
_entity_poly.pdbx_seq_one_letter_code
_entity_poly.pdbx_strand_id
1 'polypeptide(L)'
;MNLTAEIIRLAHHLMGGSRKNLAHGARCSIRTIDNWKSGARAIAFEEFFHLLAEPEGAEFFEAFWKQVPERTRERWIKGEILRRRLAEREAARAAEDREVEQLRMELNAKR
;
A
#
# COMPACT_ATOMS: atom_id res chain seq x y z
N MET A 1 22.16 4.65 -4.26
CA MET A 1 21.49 4.84 -2.94
C MET A 1 20.58 3.66 -2.69
N ASN A 2 20.65 3.04 -1.51
CA ASN A 2 19.75 1.95 -1.12
C ASN A 2 18.42 2.55 -0.63
N LEU A 3 17.30 2.14 -1.25
CA LEU A 3 15.92 2.54 -0.92
C LEU A 3 15.67 2.48 0.59
N THR A 4 16.13 1.41 1.23
CA THR A 4 16.01 1.17 2.68
C THR A 4 16.71 2.25 3.52
N ALA A 5 17.91 2.69 3.12
CA ALA A 5 18.67 3.70 3.86
C ALA A 5 17.97 5.07 3.87
N GLU A 6 17.36 5.45 2.74
CA GLU A 6 16.69 6.74 2.61
C GLU A 6 15.34 6.77 3.34
N ILE A 7 14.60 5.66 3.34
CA ILE A 7 13.39 5.48 4.15
C ILE A 7 13.73 5.65 5.63
N ILE A 8 14.84 5.07 6.11
CA ILE A 8 15.25 5.21 7.51
C ILE A 8 15.68 6.63 7.83
N ARG A 9 16.34 7.33 6.90
CA ARG A 9 16.75 8.72 7.10
C ARG A 9 15.53 9.62 7.33
N LEU A 10 14.48 9.41 6.54
CA LEU A 10 13.21 10.13 6.65
C LEU A 10 12.47 9.73 7.93
N ALA A 11 12.35 8.43 8.19
CA ALA A 11 11.81 7.87 9.41
C ALA A 11 12.42 8.43 10.70
N HIS A 12 13.75 8.57 10.69
CA HIS A 12 14.51 9.09 11.81
C HIS A 12 14.20 10.56 12.07
N HIS A 13 13.99 11.36 11.01
CA HIS A 13 13.58 12.76 11.15
C HIS A 13 12.17 12.90 11.71
N LEU A 14 11.22 12.06 11.27
CA LEU A 14 9.83 12.14 11.67
C LEU A 14 9.62 11.73 13.14
N MET A 15 10.35 10.71 13.61
CA MET A 15 10.21 10.20 14.99
C MET A 15 11.09 10.91 16.03
N GLY A 16 11.37 12.20 15.84
CA GLY A 16 12.15 13.00 16.77
C GLY A 16 13.63 12.62 16.87
N GLY A 17 14.23 12.07 15.82
CA GLY A 17 15.69 11.92 15.71
C GLY A 17 16.31 10.83 16.56
N SER A 18 15.53 9.90 17.14
CA SER A 18 16.08 8.82 17.98
C SER A 18 15.94 7.44 17.35
N ARG A 19 17.04 6.69 17.31
CA ARG A 19 17.04 5.27 16.90
C ARG A 19 16.16 4.41 17.80
N LYS A 20 15.98 4.81 19.07
CA LYS A 20 15.15 4.09 20.04
C LYS A 20 13.67 4.21 19.69
N ASN A 21 13.22 5.41 19.33
CA ASN A 21 11.84 5.65 18.93
C ASN A 21 11.53 4.83 17.68
N LEU A 22 12.41 4.89 16.67
CA LEU A 22 12.24 4.12 15.44
C LEU A 22 12.19 2.61 15.67
N ALA A 23 13.07 2.08 16.54
CA ALA A 23 13.05 0.67 16.92
C ALA A 23 11.74 0.30 17.66
N HIS A 24 11.25 1.18 18.54
CA HIS A 24 10.00 1.00 19.26
C HIS A 24 8.79 0.97 18.32
N GLY A 25 8.63 1.96 17.44
CA GLY A 25 7.52 2.02 16.48
C GLY A 25 7.56 0.88 15.47
N ALA A 26 8.74 0.44 15.04
CA ALA A 26 8.88 -0.74 14.18
C ALA A 26 8.76 -2.08 14.93
N ARG A 27 8.68 -2.06 16.27
CA ARG A 27 8.68 -3.22 17.17
C ARG A 27 9.87 -4.17 16.94
N CYS A 28 11.06 -3.59 16.80
CA CYS A 28 12.27 -4.34 16.53
C CYS A 28 13.43 -3.90 17.44
N SER A 29 14.57 -4.57 17.33
CA SER A 29 15.78 -4.19 18.08
C SER A 29 16.46 -2.97 17.49
N ILE A 30 17.19 -2.20 18.30
CA ILE A 30 18.01 -1.07 17.80
C ILE A 30 19.05 -1.57 16.78
N ARG A 31 19.60 -2.77 16.98
CA ARG A 31 20.53 -3.40 16.03
C ARG A 31 19.89 -3.63 14.66
N THR A 32 18.60 -3.93 14.62
CA THR A 32 17.84 -4.06 13.37
C THR A 32 17.84 -2.74 12.60
N ILE A 33 17.65 -1.61 13.28
CA ILE A 33 17.72 -0.27 12.68
C ILE A 33 19.12 0.01 12.09
N ASP A 34 20.18 -0.35 12.81
CA ASP A 34 21.57 -0.16 12.33
C ASP A 34 21.87 -1.06 11.10
N ASN A 35 21.33 -2.28 11.07
CA ASN A 35 21.43 -3.17 9.91
C ASN A 35 20.68 -2.63 8.69
N TRP A 36 19.55 -1.96 8.90
CA TRP A 36 18.84 -1.29 7.81
C TRP A 36 19.63 -0.09 7.27
N LYS A 37 20.24 0.72 8.16
CA LYS A 37 21.04 1.91 7.76
C LYS A 37 22.26 1.52 6.93
N SER A 38 22.93 0.44 7.32
CA SER A 38 24.07 -0.11 6.59
C SER A 38 23.68 -0.87 5.31
N GLY A 39 22.38 -1.12 5.09
CA GLY A 39 21.89 -1.91 3.97
C GLY A 39 22.16 -3.41 4.10
N ALA A 40 22.66 -3.86 5.26
CA ALA A 40 22.93 -5.28 5.54
C ALA A 40 21.63 -6.11 5.62
N ARG A 41 20.50 -5.46 5.91
CA ARG A 41 19.17 -6.08 5.97
C ARG A 41 18.11 -5.15 5.40
N ALA A 42 17.17 -5.70 4.62
CA ALA A 42 15.97 -4.99 4.18
C ALA A 42 14.91 -4.93 5.30
N ILE A 43 14.07 -3.89 5.27
CA ILE A 43 12.91 -3.77 6.17
C ILE A 43 11.89 -4.86 5.80
N ALA A 44 11.43 -5.64 6.78
CA ALA A 44 10.36 -6.60 6.58
C ALA A 44 8.99 -5.88 6.51
N PHE A 45 8.02 -6.47 5.81
CA PHE A 45 6.69 -5.86 5.68
C PHE A 45 6.02 -5.62 7.04
N GLU A 46 6.17 -6.54 7.98
CA GLU A 46 5.61 -6.39 9.33
C GLU A 46 6.19 -5.17 10.06
N GLU A 47 7.50 -4.99 10.01
CA GLU A 47 8.21 -3.84 10.60
C GLU A 47 7.78 -2.53 9.93
N PHE A 48 7.55 -2.55 8.61
CA PHE A 48 7.01 -1.41 7.87
C PHE A 48 5.57 -1.08 8.26
N PHE A 49 4.69 -2.08 8.37
CA PHE A 49 3.29 -1.86 8.76
C PHE A 49 3.14 -1.36 10.19
N HIS A 50 4.00 -1.80 11.11
CA HIS A 50 4.03 -1.21 12.45
C HIS A 50 4.33 0.29 12.41
N LEU A 51 5.31 0.72 11.60
CA LEU A 51 5.60 2.16 11.43
C LEU A 51 4.45 2.93 10.79
N LEU A 52 3.68 2.30 9.88
CA LEU A 52 2.50 2.93 9.30
C LEU A 52 1.32 3.06 10.28
N ALA A 53 1.32 2.29 11.37
CA ALA A 53 0.28 2.35 12.38
C ALA A 53 0.53 3.43 13.44
N GLU A 54 1.74 4.00 13.49
CA GLU A 54 2.07 5.13 14.36
C GLU A 54 1.42 6.44 13.87
N PRO A 55 1.28 7.47 14.72
CA PRO A 55 0.67 8.75 14.35
C PRO A 55 1.30 9.41 13.10
N GLU A 56 2.60 9.24 12.91
CA GLU A 56 3.36 9.77 11.77
C GLU A 56 3.29 8.85 10.52
N GLY A 57 2.56 7.73 10.58
CA GLY A 57 2.55 6.66 9.57
C GLY A 57 2.23 7.14 8.14
N ALA A 58 1.38 8.15 7.99
CA ALA A 58 1.09 8.75 6.69
C ALA A 58 2.32 9.43 6.07
N GLU A 59 3.07 10.19 6.86
CA GLU A 59 4.28 10.88 6.42
C GLU A 59 5.39 9.87 6.07
N PHE A 60 5.46 8.77 6.83
CA PHE A 60 6.31 7.62 6.53
C PHE A 60 5.98 6.98 5.18
N PHE A 61 4.70 6.75 4.92
CA PHE A 61 4.26 6.18 3.65
C PHE A 61 4.58 7.12 2.49
N GLU A 62 4.34 8.42 2.64
CA GLU A 62 4.68 9.40 1.61
C GLU A 62 6.18 9.44 1.32
N ALA A 63 7.00 9.45 2.37
CA ALA A 63 8.45 9.39 2.28
C ALA A 63 8.91 8.15 1.52
N PHE A 64 8.38 6.98 1.88
CA PHE A 64 8.61 5.73 1.17
C PHE A 64 8.18 5.82 -0.30
N TRP A 65 6.97 6.30 -0.55
CA TRP A 65 6.40 6.38 -1.88
C TRP A 65 7.20 7.32 -2.79
N LYS A 66 7.71 8.44 -2.26
CA LYS A 66 8.58 9.37 -3.01
C LYS A 66 9.89 8.72 -3.48
N GLN A 67 10.36 7.66 -2.82
CA GLN A 67 11.56 6.93 -3.23
C GLN A 67 11.30 5.88 -4.33
N VAL A 68 10.03 5.51 -4.56
CA VAL A 68 9.69 4.57 -5.64
C VAL A 68 9.87 5.29 -6.98
N PRO A 69 10.61 4.71 -7.96
CA PRO A 69 10.81 5.33 -9.26
C PRO A 69 9.48 5.75 -9.90
N GLU A 70 9.44 6.96 -10.46
CA GLU A 70 8.22 7.55 -11.02
C GLU A 70 7.53 6.62 -12.04
N ARG A 71 8.29 6.05 -12.98
CA ARG A 71 7.78 5.08 -13.95
C ARG A 71 7.08 3.88 -13.28
N THR A 72 7.60 3.42 -12.14
CA THR A 72 6.99 2.32 -11.37
C THR A 72 5.71 2.77 -10.70
N ARG A 73 5.69 3.97 -10.09
CA ARG A 73 4.49 4.56 -9.49
C ARG A 73 3.38 4.74 -10.51
N GLU A 74 3.68 5.37 -11.64
CA GLU A 74 2.70 5.60 -12.71
C GLU A 74 2.12 4.31 -13.27
N ARG A 75 2.98 3.32 -13.54
CA ARG A 75 2.54 2.01 -14.04
C ARG A 75 1.59 1.35 -13.04
N TRP A 76 1.91 1.41 -11.76
CA TRP A 76 1.06 0.84 -10.71
C TRP A 76 -0.28 1.57 -10.62
N ILE A 77 -0.29 2.91 -10.61
CA ILE A 77 -1.50 3.73 -10.59
C ILE A 77 -2.39 3.43 -11.81
N LYS A 78 -1.81 3.41 -13.02
CA LYS A 78 -2.54 3.07 -14.25
C LYS A 78 -3.14 1.66 -14.18
N GLY A 79 -2.38 0.69 -13.67
CA GLY A 79 -2.85 -0.68 -13.48
C GLY A 79 -4.00 -0.78 -12.46
N GLU A 80 -3.94 -0.03 -11.36
CA GLU A 80 -5.00 0.03 -10.35
C GLU A 80 -6.29 0.63 -10.91
N ILE A 81 -6.18 1.74 -11.66
CA ILE A 81 -7.32 2.37 -12.34
C ILE A 81 -7.98 1.38 -13.31
N LEU A 82 -7.18 0.65 -14.09
CA LEU A 82 -7.71 -0.36 -15.02
C LEU A 82 -8.41 -1.50 -14.28
N ARG A 83 -7.82 -2.01 -13.19
CA ARG A 83 -8.43 -3.07 -12.37
C ARG A 83 -9.77 -2.64 -11.79
N ARG A 84 -9.88 -1.42 -11.27
CA ARG A 84 -11.14 -0.86 -10.76
C ARG A 84 -12.19 -0.75 -11.86
N ARG A 85 -11.82 -0.20 -13.01
CA ARG A 85 -12.73 -0.08 -14.17
C ARG A 85 -13.21 -1.43 -14.70
N LEU A 86 -12.36 -2.46 -14.66
CA LEU A 86 -12.75 -3.82 -15.02
C LEU A 86 -13.75 -4.38 -14.03
N ALA A 87 -13.49 -4.27 -12.72
CA ALA A 87 -14.41 -4.72 -11.68
C ALA A 87 -15.77 -3.99 -11.76
N GLU A 88 -15.78 -2.68 -12.01
CA GLU A 88 -17.01 -1.89 -12.22
C GLU A 88 -17.80 -2.38 -13.44
N ARG A 89 -17.12 -2.68 -14.56
CA ARG A 89 -17.76 -3.22 -15.76
C ARG A 89 -18.30 -4.62 -15.55
N GLU A 90 -17.59 -5.47 -14.83
CA GLU A 90 -18.05 -6.82 -14.48
C GLU A 90 -19.29 -6.76 -13.58
N ALA A 91 -19.31 -5.86 -12.60
CA ALA A 91 -20.48 -5.63 -11.75
C ALA A 91 -21.69 -5.12 -12.53
N ALA A 92 -21.48 -4.20 -13.49
CA ALA A 92 -22.54 -3.69 -14.35
C ALA A 92 -23.15 -4.80 -15.23
N ARG A 93 -22.30 -5.62 -15.88
CA ARG A 93 -22.78 -6.77 -16.66
C ARG A 93 -23.57 -7.76 -15.81
N ALA A 94 -23.09 -8.07 -14.61
CA ALA A 94 -23.81 -8.95 -13.70
C ALA A 94 -25.16 -8.36 -13.26
N ALA A 95 -25.32 -7.04 -13.22
CA ALA A 95 -26.60 -6.40 -12.96
C ALA A 95 -27.53 -6.49 -14.18
N GLU A 96 -27.03 -6.21 -15.38
CA GLU A 96 -27.77 -6.34 -16.64
C GLU A 96 -28.27 -7.78 -16.86
N ASP A 97 -27.41 -8.79 -16.64
CA ASP A 97 -27.78 -10.20 -16.79
C ASP A 97 -28.91 -10.60 -15.82
N ARG A 98 -28.90 -10.08 -14.59
CA ARG A 98 -29.97 -10.30 -13.61
C ARG A 98 -31.28 -9.65 -14.03
N GLU A 99 -31.23 -8.43 -14.56
CA GLU A 99 -32.41 -7.72 -15.07
C GLU A 99 -33.03 -8.45 -16.25
N VAL A 100 -32.19 -8.90 -17.21
CA VAL A 100 -32.65 -9.69 -18.36
C VAL A 100 -33.31 -10.99 -17.91
N GLU A 101 -32.72 -11.69 -16.94
CA GLU A 101 -33.28 -12.93 -16.43
C GLU A 101 -34.61 -12.70 -15.70
N GLN A 102 -34.72 -11.63 -14.91
CA GLN A 102 -35.97 -11.24 -14.27
C GLN A 102 -37.06 -10.93 -15.31
N LEU A 103 -36.74 -10.15 -16.34
CA LEU A 103 -37.67 -9.84 -17.43
C LEU A 103 -38.13 -11.10 -18.18
N ARG A 104 -37.23 -12.06 -18.40
CA ARG A 104 -37.57 -13.37 -19.01
C ARG A 104 -38.55 -14.16 -18.15
N MET A 105 -38.33 -14.21 -16.83
CA MET A 105 -39.24 -14.88 -15.90
C MET A 105 -40.62 -14.21 -15.89
N GLU A 106 -40.67 -12.87 -15.86
CA GLU A 106 -41.91 -12.10 -15.90
C GLU A 106 -42.69 -12.29 -17.22
N LEU A 107 -41.99 -12.37 -18.36
CA LEU A 107 -42.58 -12.66 -19.67
C LEU A 107 -43.15 -14.08 -19.75
N ASN A 108 -42.44 -15.07 -19.22
CA ASN A 108 -42.89 -16.46 -19.19
C ASN A 108 -44.07 -16.66 -18.23
N ALA A 109 -44.14 -15.93 -17.11
CA ALA A 109 -45.25 -16.01 -16.16
C ALA A 109 -46.56 -15.36 -16.67
N LYS A 110 -46.49 -14.51 -17.71
CA LYS A 110 -47.64 -13.85 -18.34
C LYS A 110 -48.20 -14.61 -19.56
N ARG A 111 -47.61 -15.74 -19.92
CA ARG A 111 -48.10 -16.68 -20.95
C ARG A 111 -48.82 -17.84 -20.29
#